data_AF-A0A3A0B7I8-F1
#
_entry.id   AF-A0A3A0B7I8-F1
#
_cell.length_a   1.000
_cell.length_b   1.000
_cell.length_c   1.000
_cell.angle_alpha   90.00
_cell.angle_beta   90.00
_cell.angle_gamma   90.00
#
_symmetry.space_group_name_H-M   'P 1'
#
loop_
_entity.id
_entity.type
_entity.pdbx_description
1 polymer ?
#
loop_
_entity_poly.entity_id
_entity_poly.type
_entity_poly.pdbx_seq_one_letter_code
_entity_poly.pdbx_strand_id
1 'polypeptide(L)'
;MSKWAIFNGGSTIGKIGAEGGLILSDEECYDGARITLKRGGGFVSVSLNIYGWMDHTRFFNSDHDAMREYRAMKPAAVTVLNIINAEGVSDIKIWEAISDFVRRFP
;
A
#
# COMPACT_ATOMS: atom_id res chain seq x y z
N MET A 1 15.86 9.28 4.20
CA MET A 1 15.15 8.56 5.28
C MET A 1 13.93 7.87 4.67
N SER A 2 13.56 6.69 5.16
CA SER A 2 12.32 6.03 4.77
C SER A 2 11.12 6.90 5.19
N LYS A 3 10.21 7.26 4.27
CA LYS A 3 8.92 7.91 4.61
C LYS A 3 7.92 6.96 5.30
N TRP A 4 8.27 5.67 5.37
CA TRP A 4 7.45 4.60 5.93
C TRP A 4 7.93 4.24 7.33
N ALA A 5 6.97 4.07 8.24
CA ALA A 5 7.17 3.60 9.61
C ALA A 5 6.20 2.46 9.93
N ILE A 6 6.51 1.66 10.95
CA ILE A 6 5.63 0.57 11.39
C ILE A 6 4.31 1.16 11.90
N PHE A 7 3.20 0.67 11.37
CA PHE A 7 1.87 1.16 11.76
C PHE A 7 1.55 0.80 13.21
N ASN A 8 1.03 1.78 13.96
CA ASN A 8 0.56 1.62 15.34
C ASN A 8 1.52 0.84 16.27
N GLY A 9 2.82 1.15 16.17
CA GLY A 9 3.88 0.51 16.96
C GLY A 9 4.04 -1.00 16.73
N GLY A 10 3.52 -1.53 15.61
CA GLY A 10 3.58 -2.95 15.27
C GLY A 10 2.50 -3.80 15.94
N SER A 11 1.56 -3.18 16.65
CA SER A 11 0.51 -3.89 17.39
C SER A 11 -0.47 -4.67 16.52
N THR A 12 -0.45 -4.46 15.20
CA THR A 12 -1.25 -5.19 14.21
C THR A 12 -0.53 -6.42 13.66
N ILE A 13 0.79 -6.47 13.72
CA ILE A 13 1.60 -7.56 13.18
C ILE A 13 1.33 -8.84 13.99
N GLY A 14 1.17 -9.96 13.29
CA GLY A 14 0.84 -11.25 13.91
C GLY A 14 -0.63 -11.42 14.29
N LYS A 15 -1.49 -10.41 14.05
CA LYS A 15 -2.94 -10.53 14.22
C LYS A 15 -3.62 -10.91 12.91
N ILE A 16 -4.82 -11.47 13.02
CA ILE A 16 -5.70 -11.65 11.89
C ILE A 16 -6.31 -10.30 11.53
N GLY A 17 -6.16 -9.89 10.27
CA GLY A 17 -6.75 -8.65 9.76
C GLY A 17 -8.28 -8.71 9.71
N ALA A 18 -8.93 -7.55 9.60
CA ALA A 18 -10.40 -7.44 9.54
C ALA A 18 -11.01 -8.25 8.36
N GLU A 19 -10.28 -8.34 7.25
CA GLU A 19 -10.66 -9.12 6.06
C GLU A 19 -10.14 -10.57 6.10
N GLY A 20 -9.65 -11.02 7.26
CA GLY A 20 -8.93 -12.28 7.40
C GLY A 20 -7.44 -12.18 7.03
N GLY A 21 -6.74 -13.31 7.23
CA GLY A 21 -5.30 -13.44 6.97
C GLY A 21 -4.41 -12.86 8.07
N LEU A 22 -3.25 -13.49 8.29
CA LEU A 22 -2.23 -13.10 9.25
C LEU A 22 -1.44 -11.90 8.72
N ILE A 23 -1.41 -10.80 9.45
CA ILE A 23 -0.62 -9.61 9.08
C ILE A 23 0.86 -9.91 9.29
N LEU A 24 1.63 -9.92 8.19
CA LEU A 24 3.07 -10.15 8.18
C LEU A 24 3.86 -8.84 8.27
N SER A 25 3.35 -7.77 7.66
CA SER A 25 3.95 -6.44 7.69
C SER A 25 2.88 -5.38 7.55
N ASP A 26 3.04 -4.26 8.23
CA ASP A 26 2.07 -3.17 8.25
C ASP A 26 2.81 -1.86 8.48
N GLU A 27 2.86 -1.03 7.45
CA GLU A 27 3.61 0.21 7.43
C GLU A 27 2.70 1.36 7.01
N GLU A 28 2.92 2.53 7.60
CA GLU A 28 2.26 3.78 7.26
C GLU A 28 3.28 4.81 6.77
N CYS A 29 2.92 5.50 5.70
CA CYS A 29 3.62 6.63 5.15
C CYS A 29 3.07 7.90 5.79
N TYR A 30 3.96 8.75 6.32
CA TYR A 30 3.60 10.01 6.97
C TYR A 30 2.76 10.94 6.08
N ASP A 31 2.86 10.80 4.76
CA ASP A 31 2.15 11.61 3.78
C ASP A 31 0.71 11.14 3.50
N GLY A 32 0.23 10.09 4.16
CA GLY A 32 -1.17 9.66 4.10
C GLY A 32 -1.43 8.36 3.32
N ALA A 33 -0.62 7.33 3.53
CA ALA A 33 -0.88 6.01 2.97
C ALA A 33 -0.52 4.89 3.94
N ARG A 34 -1.18 3.74 3.85
CA ARG A 34 -0.86 2.54 4.61
C ARG A 34 -0.76 1.34 3.69
N ILE A 35 0.26 0.52 3.90
CA ILE A 35 0.49 -0.71 3.16
C ILE A 35 0.60 -1.91 4.09
N THR A 36 -0.20 -2.94 3.84
CA THR A 36 -0.29 -4.15 4.64
C THR A 36 -0.02 -5.37 3.79
N LEU A 37 0.89 -6.23 4.25
CA LEU A 37 1.14 -7.57 3.72
C LEU A 37 0.46 -8.60 4.63
N LYS A 38 -0.44 -9.42 4.08
CA LYS A 38 -1.19 -10.44 4.82
C LYS A 38 -0.99 -11.82 4.19
N ARG A 39 -0.94 -12.87 5.01
CA ARG A 39 -0.99 -14.28 4.57
C ARG A 39 -2.32 -14.90 4.92
N GLY A 40 -3.12 -15.23 3.90
CA GLY A 40 -4.37 -15.98 4.00
C GLY A 40 -4.16 -17.49 3.89
N GLY A 41 -5.26 -18.24 3.95
CA GLY A 41 -5.27 -19.72 3.92
C GLY A 41 -4.92 -20.38 2.57
N GLY A 42 -4.46 -19.60 1.59
CA GLY A 42 -4.09 -20.09 0.26
C GLY A 42 -3.50 -19.03 -0.67
N PHE A 43 -3.35 -17.79 -0.19
CA PHE A 43 -2.80 -16.67 -0.94
C PHE A 43 -2.12 -15.69 0.03
N VAL A 44 -1.33 -14.80 -0.52
CA VAL A 44 -0.69 -13.68 0.17
C VAL A 44 -1.23 -12.41 -0.49
N SER A 45 -1.66 -11.42 0.30
CA SER A 45 -2.16 -10.16 -0.23
C SER A 45 -1.31 -8.98 0.17
N VAL A 46 -1.21 -8.02 -0.74
CA VAL A 46 -0.63 -6.71 -0.50
C VAL A 46 -1.72 -5.67 -0.72
N SER A 47 -2.14 -5.00 0.35
CA SER A 47 -3.14 -3.94 0.32
C SER A 47 -2.45 -2.60 0.53
N LEU A 48 -2.67 -1.64 -0.36
CA LEU A 48 -2.26 -0.25 -0.21
C LEU A 48 -3.51 0.63 -0.19
N ASN A 49 -3.63 1.41 0.87
CA ASN A 49 -4.64 2.45 1.01
C ASN A 49 -3.96 3.81 0.97
N ILE A 50 -4.35 4.67 0.02
CA ILE A 50 -4.04 6.10 0.06
C ILE A 50 -5.28 6.79 0.62
N TYR A 51 -5.13 7.40 1.80
CA TYR A 51 -6.27 7.87 2.58
C TYR A 51 -7.10 8.90 1.80
N GLY A 52 -8.38 8.58 1.62
CA GLY A 52 -9.34 9.42 0.89
C GLY A 52 -9.31 9.29 -0.65
N TRP A 53 -8.36 8.53 -1.22
CA TRP A 53 -8.16 8.47 -2.67
C TRP A 53 -8.37 7.09 -3.27
N MET A 54 -7.73 6.04 -2.72
CA MET A 54 -7.86 4.70 -3.27
C MET A 54 -7.57 3.62 -2.22
N ASP A 55 -8.21 2.47 -2.42
CA ASP A 55 -7.80 1.20 -1.82
C ASP A 55 -7.47 0.22 -2.96
N HIS A 56 -6.27 -0.33 -2.92
CA HIS A 56 -5.76 -1.19 -3.98
C HIS A 56 -5.10 -2.43 -3.36
N THR A 57 -5.69 -3.60 -3.63
CA THR A 57 -5.21 -4.87 -3.09
C THR A 57 -4.86 -5.84 -4.21
N ARG A 58 -3.66 -6.43 -4.10
CA ARG A 58 -3.17 -7.48 -5.01
C ARG A 58 -3.05 -8.80 -4.27
N PHE A 59 -3.28 -9.90 -4.99
CA PHE A 59 -3.22 -11.26 -4.46
C PHE A 59 -2.16 -12.08 -5.18
N PHE A 60 -1.41 -12.87 -4.43
CA PHE A 60 -0.27 -13.66 -4.90
C PHE A 60 -0.34 -15.09 -4.36
N ASN A 61 0.20 -16.03 -5.11
CA ASN A 61 0.34 -17.43 -4.69
C ASN A 61 1.65 -17.70 -3.94
N SER A 62 2.52 -16.68 -3.80
CA SER A 62 3.85 -16.81 -3.22
C SER A 62 4.19 -15.60 -2.35
N ASP A 63 4.77 -15.86 -1.18
CA ASP A 63 5.31 -14.83 -0.29
C ASP A 63 6.40 -14.00 -0.96
N HIS A 64 7.22 -14.63 -1.80
CA HIS A 64 8.32 -13.96 -2.48
C HIS A 64 7.81 -12.90 -3.46
N ASP A 65 6.79 -13.24 -4.26
CA ASP A 65 6.19 -12.31 -5.20
C ASP A 65 5.45 -11.19 -4.49
N ALA A 66 4.69 -11.51 -3.44
CA ALA A 66 4.02 -10.51 -2.61
C ALA A 66 5.02 -9.56 -1.93
N MET A 67 6.13 -10.07 -1.40
CA MET A 67 7.16 -9.24 -0.76
C MET A 67 7.88 -8.34 -1.77
N ARG A 68 8.15 -8.84 -2.98
CA ARG A 68 8.69 -8.02 -4.07
C ARG A 68 7.73 -6.89 -4.40
N GLU A 69 6.44 -7.21 -4.52
CA GLU A 69 5.40 -6.24 -4.82
C GLU A 69 5.25 -5.19 -3.73
N TYR A 70 5.16 -5.63 -2.48
CA TYR A 70 5.09 -4.78 -1.29
C TYR A 70 6.20 -3.72 -1.30
N ARG A 71 7.44 -4.15 -1.60
CA ARG A 71 8.59 -3.23 -1.70
C ARG A 71 8.51 -2.29 -2.90
N ALA A 72 7.97 -2.73 -4.03
CA ALA A 72 7.85 -1.94 -5.25
C ALA A 72 6.73 -0.89 -5.18
N MET A 73 5.62 -1.21 -4.52
CA MET A 73 4.47 -0.31 -4.35
C MET A 73 4.81 0.89 -3.46
N LYS A 74 5.63 0.71 -2.41
CA LYS A 74 6.00 1.79 -1.49
C LYS A 74 6.58 3.05 -2.15
N PRO A 75 7.66 3.00 -2.94
CA PRO A 75 8.18 4.18 -3.62
C PRO A 75 7.22 4.73 -4.67
N ALA A 76 6.42 3.89 -5.33
CA ALA A 76 5.44 4.35 -6.31
C ALA A 76 4.28 5.11 -5.64
N ALA A 77 3.81 4.64 -4.48
CA ALA A 77 2.80 5.33 -3.67
C ALA A 77 3.32 6.70 -3.20
N VAL A 78 4.60 6.81 -2.81
CA VAL A 78 5.23 8.10 -2.48
C VAL A 78 5.18 9.07 -3.66
N THR A 79 5.40 8.58 -4.90
CA THR A 79 5.28 9.44 -6.09
C THR A 79 3.84 9.96 -6.28
N VAL A 80 2.83 9.11 -6.09
CA VAL A 80 1.41 9.53 -6.15
C VAL A 80 1.10 10.54 -5.05
N LEU A 81 1.53 10.28 -3.82
CA LEU A 81 1.35 11.19 -2.67
C LEU A 81 2.01 12.55 -2.88
N ASN A 82 3.20 12.61 -3.49
CA ASN A 82 3.84 13.89 -3.81
C ASN A 82 3.01 14.71 -4.80
N ILE A 83 2.26 14.07 -5.70
CA ILE A 83 1.37 14.75 -6.64
C ILE A 83 0.11 15.23 -5.92
N ILE A 84 -0.51 14.36 -5.11
CA ILE A 84 -1.70 14.70 -4.30
C ILE A 84 -1.43 15.91 -3.39
N ASN A 85 -0.27 15.93 -2.75
CA ASN A 85 0.10 16.97 -1.78
C ASN A 85 0.73 18.21 -2.44
N ALA A 86 0.84 18.27 -3.76
CA ALA A 86 1.38 19.43 -4.46
C ALA A 86 0.35 20.57 -4.53
N GLU A 87 0.77 21.79 -4.18
CA GLU A 87 -0.09 22.96 -4.28
C GLU A 87 -0.52 23.25 -5.73
N GLY A 88 -1.80 23.53 -5.93
CA GLY A 88 -2.35 23.91 -7.24
C GLY A 88 -2.44 22.78 -8.27
N VAL A 89 -2.27 21.52 -7.86
CA VAL A 89 -2.52 20.37 -8.73
C VAL A 89 -4.02 20.25 -9.03
N SER A 90 -4.37 19.85 -10.26
CA SER A 90 -5.76 19.55 -10.62
C SER A 90 -6.11 18.10 -10.31
N ASP A 91 -7.38 17.84 -10.00
CA ASP A 91 -7.90 16.50 -9.77
C ASP A 91 -7.60 15.54 -10.93
N ILE A 92 -7.62 16.04 -12.17
CA ILE A 92 -7.29 15.24 -13.36
C ILE A 92 -5.88 14.64 -13.25
N LYS A 93 -4.87 15.43 -12.86
CA LYS A 93 -3.50 14.95 -12.70
C LYS A 93 -3.36 13.94 -11.56
N ILE A 94 -4.13 14.12 -10.49
CA ILE A 94 -4.17 13.16 -9.38
C ILE A 94 -4.75 11.82 -9.87
N TRP A 95 -5.87 11.85 -10.58
CA TRP A 95 -6.48 10.64 -11.13
C TRP A 95 -5.61 9.96 -12.19
N GLU A 96 -4.88 10.72 -13.02
CA GLU A 96 -3.88 10.16 -13.93
C GLU A 96 -2.78 9.41 -13.17
N ALA A 97 -2.22 10.01 -12.12
CA ALA A 97 -1.19 9.37 -11.30
C ALA A 97 -1.70 8.09 -10.59
N ILE A 98 -2.93 8.12 -10.06
CA ILE A 98 -3.58 6.94 -9.48
C ILE A 98 -3.80 5.87 -10.55
N SER A 99 -4.27 6.27 -11.74
CA SER A 99 -4.52 5.33 -12.84
C SER A 99 -3.23 4.66 -13.30
N ASP A 100 -2.14 5.40 -13.41
CA ASP A 100 -0.83 4.86 -13.76
C ASP A 100 -0.26 3.94 -12.68
N PHE A 101 -0.50 4.27 -11.40
CA PHE A 101 -0.19 3.37 -10.29
C PHE A 101 -0.92 2.03 -10.43
N VAL A 102 -2.24 2.06 -10.65
CA VAL A 102 -3.05 0.84 -10.79
C VAL A 102 -2.69 0.05 -12.05
N ARG A 103 -2.35 0.72 -13.16
CA ARG A 103 -1.87 0.04 -14.38
C ARG A 103 -0.53 -0.67 -14.16
N ARG A 104 0.37 -0.06 -13.38
CA ARG A 104 1.66 -0.65 -13.04
C ARG A 104 1.51 -1.86 -12.11
N PHE A 105 0.50 -1.84 -11.26
CA PHE A 105 0.24 -2.86 -10.25
C PHE A 105 -1.19 -3.37 -10.41
N PRO A 106 -1.46 -4.27 -11.39
CA PRO A 106 -2.82 -4.72 -11.70
C PRO A 106 -3.35 -5.78 -10.74
#